data_AF-A0A4T0EPM6-F1
#
_entry.id   AF-A0A4T0EPM6-F1
#
_cell.length_a   1.000
_cell.length_b   1.000
_cell.length_c   1.000
_cell.angle_alpha   90.00
_cell.angle_beta   90.00
_cell.angle_gamma   90.00
#
_symmetry.space_group_name_H-M   'P 1'
#
loop_
_entity.id
_entity.type
_entity.pdbx_description
1 polymer ?
#
loop_
_entity_poly.entity_id
_entity_poly.type
_entity_poly.pdbx_seq_one_letter_code
_entity_poly.pdbx_strand_id
1 'polypeptide(L)'
;MCTPRSTFLAEDFIISCGTVTFDPKLERYLIIVRVTPMQGGAISHDYFLPEGRKRIDETLLDCALRSTYEVTGISVDSALLPVHTNAPPLPVEDMVQINTRMNGHGESVEKSSVNPVETSREDWWLREDNILDSNTSDVHMSEEASHEPIAVTQRINSSNHLEQTFWFGAQAESSKYPCPSWEQFQLHQNGSVERTLPIWVTWERAVDNLSRESDKDVMRYMDDLVAINNVVM
;
A
#
# COMPACT_ATOMS: atom_id res chain seq x y z
N MET A 1 -21.25 -18.67 -7.22
CA MET A 1 -21.63 -17.97 -8.48
C MET A 1 -20.43 -17.15 -8.88
N CYS A 2 -19.88 -17.33 -10.09
CA CYS A 2 -18.82 -16.44 -10.55
C CYS A 2 -19.41 -15.05 -10.75
N THR A 3 -18.77 -14.03 -10.18
CA THR A 3 -19.01 -12.65 -10.56
C THR A 3 -18.74 -12.50 -12.07
N PRO A 4 -19.54 -11.69 -12.79
CA PRO A 4 -19.28 -11.40 -14.20
C PRO A 4 -17.86 -10.88 -14.37
N ARG A 5 -17.14 -11.37 -15.39
CA ARG A 5 -15.82 -10.83 -15.73
C ARG A 5 -16.01 -9.47 -16.40
N SER A 6 -15.30 -8.47 -15.90
CA SER A 6 -15.22 -7.14 -16.50
C SER A 6 -13.80 -6.93 -17.05
N THR A 7 -13.68 -6.22 -18.17
CA THR A 7 -12.40 -5.81 -18.75
C THR A 7 -12.41 -4.30 -18.90
N PHE A 8 -11.37 -3.64 -18.39
CA PHE A 8 -11.17 -2.20 -18.50
C PHE A 8 -9.86 -1.97 -19.24
N LEU A 9 -9.86 -1.09 -20.24
CA LEU A 9 -8.64 -0.69 -20.94
C LEU A 9 -7.87 0.33 -20.09
N ALA A 10 -6.59 0.53 -20.36
CA ALA A 10 -5.72 1.42 -19.56
C ALA A 10 -6.24 2.86 -19.44
N GLU A 11 -7.04 3.32 -20.41
CA GLU A 11 -7.70 4.64 -20.36
C GLU A 11 -8.94 4.67 -19.45
N ASP A 12 -9.55 3.51 -19.18
CA ASP A 12 -10.78 3.37 -18.40
C ASP A 12 -10.52 3.05 -16.92
N PHE A 13 -9.26 2.85 -16.52
CA PHE A 13 -8.92 2.60 -15.12
C PHE A 13 -7.75 3.44 -14.61
N ILE A 14 -7.73 3.60 -13.30
CA ILE A 14 -6.74 4.36 -12.54
C ILE A 14 -6.14 3.43 -11.50
N ILE A 15 -4.81 3.39 -11.44
CA ILE A 15 -4.08 2.81 -10.32
C ILE A 15 -3.79 3.91 -9.31
N SER A 16 -4.30 3.74 -8.11
CA SER A 16 -4.00 4.56 -6.94
C SER A 16 -3.28 3.70 -5.91
N CYS A 17 -2.49 4.33 -5.05
CA CYS A 17 -1.87 3.66 -3.92
C CYS A 17 -1.97 4.55 -2.68
N GLY A 18 -2.13 3.93 -1.52
CA GLY A 18 -2.29 4.63 -0.25
C GLY A 18 -1.70 3.85 0.91
N THR A 19 -1.60 4.51 2.06
CA THR A 19 -1.10 3.87 3.28
C THR A 19 -2.14 3.84 4.38
N VAL A 20 -2.12 2.79 5.19
CA VAL A 20 -2.58 2.87 6.58
C VAL A 20 -1.35 3.08 7.44
N THR A 21 -1.13 4.32 7.88
CA THR A 21 0.04 4.66 8.69
C THR A 21 -0.31 4.57 10.17
N PHE A 22 0.44 3.76 10.92
CA PHE A 22 0.31 3.62 12.38
C PHE A 22 1.55 4.17 13.10
N ASP A 23 1.33 4.71 14.29
CA ASP A 23 2.38 5.01 15.26
C ASP A 23 2.45 3.86 16.28
N PRO A 24 3.49 3.01 16.25
CA PRO A 24 3.63 1.90 17.19
C PRO A 24 3.79 2.34 18.65
N LYS A 25 4.26 3.57 18.92
CA LYS A 25 4.55 4.03 20.28
C LYS A 25 3.32 4.59 20.97
N LEU A 26 2.49 5.30 20.22
CA LEU A 26 1.30 5.99 20.75
C LEU A 26 -0.02 5.31 20.35
N GLU A 27 0.04 4.21 19.59
CA GLU A 27 -1.12 3.43 19.14
C GLU A 27 -2.16 4.32 18.43
N ARG A 28 -1.67 5.10 17.47
CA ARG A 28 -2.48 6.04 16.68
C ARG A 28 -2.35 5.79 15.21
N TYR A 29 -3.39 6.16 14.48
CA TYR A 29 -3.47 6.07 13.04
C TYR A 29 -3.54 7.47 12.42
N LEU A 30 -2.87 7.62 11.29
CA LEU A 30 -2.92 8.84 10.49
C LEU A 30 -4.14 8.79 9.57
N ILE A 31 -5.01 9.77 9.69
CA ILE A 31 -6.09 10.00 8.73
C ILE A 31 -6.06 11.43 8.22
N ILE A 32 -6.72 11.67 7.10
CA ILE A 32 -6.92 12.99 6.54
C ILE A 32 -8.37 13.40 6.78
N VAL A 33 -8.56 14.65 7.23
CA VAL A 33 -9.88 15.29 7.27
C VAL A 33 -9.95 16.41 6.24
N ARG A 34 -10.98 16.35 5.40
CA ARG A 34 -11.42 17.48 4.56
C ARG A 34 -12.52 18.23 5.30
N VAL A 35 -12.28 19.51 5.53
CA VAL A 35 -13.21 20.44 6.17
C VAL A 35 -13.82 21.31 5.08
N THR A 36 -15.13 21.23 4.89
CA THR A 36 -15.86 21.95 3.84
C THR A 36 -16.87 22.91 4.47
N PRO A 37 -16.65 24.23 4.41
CA PRO A 37 -17.66 25.21 4.81
C PRO A 37 -18.90 25.10 3.94
N MET A 38 -20.08 25.11 4.58
CA MET A 38 -21.37 25.03 3.90
C MET A 38 -22.12 26.36 3.97
N GLN A 39 -23.14 26.51 3.11
CA GLN A 39 -24.05 27.64 3.19
C GLN A 39 -24.75 27.66 4.55
N GLY A 40 -24.91 28.85 5.13
CA GLY A 40 -25.50 29.02 6.46
C GLY A 40 -24.52 28.81 7.63
N GLY A 41 -23.22 28.66 7.36
CA GLY A 41 -22.18 28.59 8.40
C GLY A 41 -21.97 27.20 9.02
N ALA A 42 -22.66 26.18 8.52
CA ALA A 42 -22.38 24.79 8.87
C ALA A 42 -21.04 24.32 8.26
N ILE A 43 -20.47 23.26 8.82
CA ILE A 43 -19.19 22.70 8.37
C ILE A 43 -19.37 21.20 8.18
N SER A 44 -19.00 20.69 7.01
CA SER A 44 -18.94 19.25 6.72
C SER A 44 -17.53 18.72 6.91
N HIS A 45 -17.44 17.47 7.33
CA HIS A 45 -16.19 16.76 7.52
C HIS A 45 -16.23 15.45 6.76
N ASP A 46 -15.21 15.23 5.92
CA ASP A 46 -14.99 13.95 5.29
C ASP A 46 -13.63 13.41 5.71
N TYR A 47 -13.57 12.15 6.12
CA TYR A 47 -12.38 11.51 6.65
C TYR A 47 -11.92 10.38 5.73
N PHE A 48 -10.63 10.35 5.41
CA PHE A 48 -10.05 9.41 4.45
C PHE A 48 -8.67 8.93 4.89
N LEU A 49 -8.26 7.78 4.37
CA LEU A 49 -6.86 7.37 4.37
C LEU A 49 -6.06 8.13 3.30
N PRO A 50 -4.75 8.37 3.51
CA PRO A 50 -3.89 8.97 2.50
C PRO A 50 -3.73 8.06 1.28
N GLU A 51 -4.20 8.53 0.13
CA GLU A 51 -4.05 7.86 -1.17
C GLU A 51 -3.72 8.87 -2.28
N GLY A 52 -3.15 8.39 -3.37
CA GLY A 52 -2.92 9.18 -4.57
C GLY A 52 -2.73 8.33 -5.81
N ARG A 53 -2.86 8.97 -6.98
CA ARG A 53 -2.69 8.31 -8.27
C ARG A 53 -1.22 7.96 -8.51
N LYS A 54 -0.99 6.76 -9.02
CA LYS A 54 0.33 6.27 -9.45
C LYS A 54 0.84 7.03 -10.66
N ARG A 55 2.13 7.39 -10.64
CA ARG A 55 2.81 7.96 -11.81
C ARG A 55 3.31 6.86 -12.75
N ILE A 56 3.61 7.25 -13.98
CA ILE A 56 4.30 6.37 -14.95
C ILE A 56 5.66 5.97 -14.35
N ASP A 57 6.05 4.70 -14.53
CA ASP A 57 7.32 4.09 -14.09
C ASP A 57 7.61 4.04 -12.58
N GLU A 58 6.68 4.47 -11.73
CA GLU A 58 6.77 4.36 -10.27
C GLU A 58 6.43 2.93 -9.78
N THR A 59 6.91 2.48 -8.61
CA THR A 59 6.37 1.24 -7.99
C THR A 59 5.06 1.52 -7.25
N LEU A 60 4.28 0.49 -6.90
CA LEU A 60 3.07 0.68 -6.10
C LEU A 60 3.39 1.19 -4.69
N LEU A 61 4.45 0.66 -4.08
CA LEU A 61 4.90 1.07 -2.74
C LEU A 61 5.42 2.51 -2.76
N ASP A 62 6.27 2.88 -3.72
CA ASP A 62 6.78 4.26 -3.84
C ASP A 62 5.63 5.25 -4.04
N CYS A 63 4.60 4.87 -4.82
CA CYS A 63 3.40 5.69 -4.97
C CYS A 63 2.66 5.89 -3.65
N ALA A 64 2.50 4.84 -2.82
CA ALA A 64 1.82 4.92 -1.54
C ALA A 64 2.58 5.86 -0.57
N LEU A 65 3.90 5.68 -0.45
CA LEU A 65 4.75 6.49 0.41
C LEU A 65 4.79 7.95 -0.05
N ARG A 66 5.01 8.20 -1.35
CA ARG A 66 4.99 9.54 -1.94
C ARG A 66 3.64 10.21 -1.72
N SER A 67 2.54 9.54 -2.05
CA SER A 67 1.20 10.14 -1.97
C SER A 67 0.84 10.48 -0.53
N THR A 68 1.25 9.64 0.43
CA THR A 68 1.13 9.95 1.85
C THR A 68 1.86 11.24 2.19
N TYR A 69 3.12 11.38 1.79
CA TYR A 69 3.88 12.61 2.02
C TYR A 69 3.27 13.83 1.33
N GLU A 70 2.84 13.72 0.07
CA GLU A 70 2.27 14.87 -0.67
C GLU A 70 0.97 15.39 -0.06
N VAL A 71 0.12 14.50 0.48
CA VAL A 71 -1.17 14.92 1.06
C VAL A 71 -1.04 15.33 2.52
N THR A 72 -0.10 14.74 3.28
CA THR A 72 0.00 14.94 4.73
C THR A 72 1.21 15.77 5.16
N GLY A 73 2.23 15.88 4.32
CA GLY A 73 3.55 16.41 4.70
C GLY A 73 4.35 15.49 5.63
N ILE A 74 3.86 14.28 5.92
CA ILE A 74 4.48 13.33 6.85
C ILE A 74 5.21 12.27 6.06
N SER A 75 6.52 12.13 6.31
CA SER A 75 7.30 11.01 5.78
C SER A 75 7.03 9.77 6.61
N VAL A 76 6.81 8.65 5.94
CA VAL A 76 6.47 7.36 6.56
C VAL A 76 7.38 6.28 6.01
N ASP A 77 7.66 5.27 6.82
CA ASP A 77 8.43 4.10 6.41
C ASP A 77 7.46 2.95 6.10
N SER A 78 7.78 2.11 5.13
CA SER A 78 7.01 0.90 4.88
C SER A 78 7.07 -0.02 6.10
N ALA A 79 5.93 -0.58 6.50
CA ALA A 79 5.87 -1.53 7.59
C ALA A 79 6.04 -2.95 7.07
N LEU A 80 6.89 -3.74 7.73
CA LEU A 80 6.98 -5.17 7.49
C LEU A 80 5.88 -5.85 8.30
N LEU A 81 4.86 -6.40 7.62
CA LEU A 81 3.68 -6.96 8.27
C LEU A 81 3.46 -8.42 7.88
N PRO A 82 2.90 -9.26 8.75
CA PRO A 82 2.60 -10.67 8.47
C PRO A 82 1.38 -10.80 7.53
N VAL A 83 1.50 -10.27 6.31
CA VAL A 83 0.44 -10.30 5.31
C VAL A 83 0.37 -11.68 4.68
N HIS A 84 -0.76 -12.36 4.84
CA HIS A 84 -1.02 -13.59 4.10
C HIS A 84 -1.35 -13.26 2.64
N THR A 85 -0.42 -13.55 1.73
CA THR A 85 -0.63 -13.36 0.30
C THR A 85 -0.69 -14.70 -0.43
N ASN A 86 -1.34 -14.70 -1.60
CA ASN A 86 -1.30 -15.83 -2.53
C ASN A 86 -0.11 -15.72 -3.51
N ALA A 87 0.86 -14.84 -3.23
CA ALA A 87 2.05 -14.73 -4.06
C ALA A 87 2.93 -15.98 -3.86
N PRO A 88 3.46 -16.57 -4.93
CA PRO A 88 4.41 -17.67 -4.79
C PRO A 88 5.70 -17.16 -4.12
N PRO A 89 6.37 -17.99 -3.30
CA PRO A 89 7.67 -17.63 -2.75
C PRO A 89 8.67 -17.41 -3.88
N LEU A 90 9.64 -16.51 -3.67
CA LEU A 90 10.70 -16.27 -4.64
C LEU A 90 11.47 -17.58 -4.90
N PRO A 91 11.74 -17.95 -6.18
CA PRO A 91 12.64 -19.04 -6.49
C PRO A 91 14.02 -18.78 -5.88
N VAL A 92 14.65 -19.83 -5.34
CA VAL A 92 15.94 -19.72 -4.64
C VAL A 92 17.02 -19.14 -5.56
N GLU A 93 16.96 -19.46 -6.86
CA GLU A 93 17.87 -18.94 -7.87
C GLU A 93 17.77 -17.42 -8.06
N ASP A 94 16.56 -16.87 -7.95
CA ASP A 94 16.32 -15.43 -8.08
C ASP A 94 16.77 -14.68 -6.81
N MET A 95 16.65 -15.29 -5.63
CA MET A 95 17.19 -14.72 -4.39
C MET A 95 18.72 -14.50 -4.47
N VAL A 96 19.45 -15.43 -5.07
CA VAL A 96 20.91 -15.30 -5.26
C VAL A 96 21.26 -14.17 -6.23
N GLN A 97 20.49 -14.00 -7.31
CA GLN A 97 20.71 -12.92 -8.27
C GLN A 97 20.39 -11.54 -7.70
N ILE A 98 19.31 -11.42 -6.91
CA ILE A 98 18.95 -10.17 -6.22
C ILE A 98 20.07 -9.78 -5.24
N ASN A 99 20.54 -10.71 -4.42
CA ASN A 99 21.65 -10.48 -3.48
C ASN A 99 22.95 -10.09 -4.19
N THR A 100 23.24 -10.70 -5.34
CA THR A 100 24.43 -10.37 -6.15
C THR A 100 24.33 -8.97 -6.76
N ARG A 101 23.13 -8.53 -7.18
CA ARG A 101 22.90 -7.18 -7.71
C ARG A 101 22.95 -6.11 -6.62
N MET A 102 22.43 -6.39 -5.42
CA MET A 102 22.49 -5.46 -4.29
C MET A 102 23.90 -5.30 -3.72
N ASN A 103 24.72 -6.36 -3.73
CA ASN A 103 26.10 -6.33 -3.25
C ASN A 103 27.13 -5.90 -4.32
N GLY A 104 26.73 -5.72 -5.57
CA GLY A 104 27.62 -5.46 -6.72
C GLY A 104 28.08 -4.00 -6.92
N HIS A 105 27.73 -3.06 -6.04
CA HIS A 105 28.26 -1.68 -6.10
C HIS A 105 29.65 -1.56 -5.44
N GLY A 106 30.56 -2.46 -5.80
CA GLY A 106 31.92 -2.45 -5.27
C GLY A 106 32.77 -3.60 -5.76
N GLU A 107 32.92 -3.78 -7.08
CA GLU A 107 34.19 -4.19 -7.69
C GLU A 107 34.07 -4.27 -9.22
N SER A 108 34.92 -3.50 -9.89
CA SER A 108 35.16 -3.57 -11.33
C SER A 108 35.83 -4.91 -11.65
N VAL A 109 35.08 -5.89 -12.13
CA VAL A 109 35.67 -7.15 -12.63
C VAL A 109 35.74 -7.10 -14.15
N GLU A 110 36.98 -7.27 -14.63
CA GLU A 110 37.39 -7.21 -16.03
C GLU A 110 36.59 -8.18 -16.93
N LYS A 111 36.32 -7.72 -18.16
CA LYS A 111 35.70 -8.51 -19.22
C LYS A 111 36.55 -9.74 -19.52
N SER A 112 36.10 -10.93 -19.10
CA SER A 112 36.53 -12.18 -19.72
C SER A 112 35.50 -12.58 -20.78
N SER A 113 36.03 -12.83 -21.98
CA SER A 113 35.31 -13.15 -23.20
C SER A 113 34.57 -14.48 -23.10
N VAL A 114 33.25 -14.44 -23.02
CA VAL A 114 32.38 -15.58 -23.33
C VAL A 114 31.55 -15.16 -24.54
N ASN A 115 31.67 -15.91 -25.64
CA ASN A 115 30.97 -15.65 -26.89
C ASN A 115 29.45 -15.67 -26.64
N PRO A 116 28.67 -14.75 -27.23
CA PRO A 116 27.21 -14.82 -27.14
C PRO A 116 26.74 -16.00 -27.98
N VAL A 117 26.14 -17.00 -27.33
CA VAL A 117 25.20 -17.89 -28.01
C VAL A 117 23.95 -17.06 -28.25
N GLU A 118 23.70 -16.72 -29.51
CA GLU A 118 22.42 -16.14 -29.94
C GLU A 118 21.31 -17.17 -29.67
N THR A 119 20.63 -17.06 -28.54
CA THR A 119 19.35 -17.72 -28.35
C THR A 119 18.27 -16.88 -29.02
N SER A 120 17.73 -17.39 -30.12
CA SER A 120 16.58 -16.80 -30.79
C SER A 120 15.38 -16.84 -29.85
N ARG A 121 14.48 -15.86 -30.00
CA ARG A 121 13.26 -15.68 -29.20
C ARG A 121 12.24 -16.83 -29.31
N GLU A 122 12.55 -17.91 -30.00
CA GLU A 122 11.60 -18.98 -30.33
C GLU A 122 11.71 -20.23 -29.43
N ASP A 123 12.76 -20.36 -28.61
CA ASP A 123 13.02 -21.57 -27.81
C ASP A 123 12.42 -21.57 -26.38
N TRP A 124 11.75 -20.49 -25.96
CA TRP A 124 11.23 -20.36 -24.59
C TRP A 124 10.00 -21.24 -24.29
N TRP A 125 9.33 -21.78 -25.32
CA TRP A 125 8.12 -22.60 -25.17
C TRP A 125 8.39 -24.10 -25.19
N LEU A 126 9.60 -24.56 -25.52
CA LEU A 126 9.92 -26.00 -25.67
C LEU A 126 10.49 -26.65 -24.39
N ARG A 127 10.43 -25.96 -23.24
CA ARG A 127 10.77 -26.52 -21.92
C ARG A 127 9.57 -27.12 -21.17
N GLU A 128 8.39 -27.12 -21.79
CA GLU A 128 7.22 -27.83 -21.32
C GLU A 128 7.35 -29.29 -21.76
N ASP A 129 7.92 -30.17 -20.92
CA ASP A 129 7.62 -31.63 -20.93
C ASP A 129 8.40 -32.45 -19.89
N ASN A 130 8.85 -31.88 -18.76
CA ASN A 130 9.39 -32.74 -17.70
C ASN A 130 9.36 -32.23 -16.26
N ILE A 131 8.30 -31.54 -15.83
CA ILE A 131 8.00 -31.41 -14.38
C ILE A 131 6.49 -31.54 -14.17
N LEU A 132 6.01 -32.78 -14.24
CA LEU A 132 4.75 -33.18 -13.62
C LEU A 132 5.06 -34.44 -12.83
N ASP A 133 5.46 -34.25 -11.58
CA ASP A 133 5.18 -35.24 -10.55
C ASP A 133 4.46 -34.55 -9.39
N SER A 134 3.29 -35.09 -9.14
CA SER A 134 2.23 -34.60 -8.28
C SER A 134 2.59 -34.74 -6.80
N ASN A 135 2.58 -33.61 -6.08
CA ASN A 135 2.04 -33.50 -4.73
C ASN A 135 1.71 -32.03 -4.44
N THR A 136 0.59 -31.59 -5.01
CA THR A 136 -0.17 -30.43 -4.55
C THR A 136 -0.75 -30.72 -3.18
N SER A 137 -0.02 -30.43 -2.10
CA SER A 137 -0.63 -30.30 -0.77
C SER A 137 0.15 -29.48 0.25
N ASP A 138 1.25 -28.80 -0.09
CA ASP A 138 1.92 -27.89 0.84
C ASP A 138 2.41 -26.63 0.10
N VAL A 139 1.47 -25.71 -0.15
CA VAL A 139 1.87 -24.31 -0.32
C VAL A 139 2.44 -23.93 1.03
N HIS A 140 3.76 -23.88 1.15
CA HIS A 140 4.41 -23.29 2.31
C HIS A 140 3.99 -21.81 2.32
N MET A 141 2.91 -21.55 3.04
CA MET A 141 2.42 -20.23 3.39
C MET A 141 3.57 -19.53 4.09
N SER A 142 4.15 -18.50 3.47
CA SER A 142 5.16 -17.71 4.16
C SER A 142 4.43 -16.92 5.26
N GLU A 143 4.63 -17.30 6.52
CA GLU A 143 4.35 -16.47 7.70
C GLU A 143 5.35 -15.31 7.82
N GLU A 144 6.24 -15.16 6.83
CA GLU A 144 7.25 -14.12 6.78
C GLU A 144 6.59 -12.77 6.51
N ALA A 145 6.90 -11.81 7.38
CA ALA A 145 6.44 -10.46 7.24
C ALA A 145 6.95 -9.85 5.92
N SER A 146 6.10 -9.12 5.20
CA SER A 146 6.36 -8.60 3.86
C SER A 146 5.92 -7.14 3.72
N HIS A 147 6.30 -6.52 2.60
CA HIS A 147 5.88 -5.17 2.20
C HIS A 147 4.80 -5.20 1.10
N GLU A 148 4.15 -6.34 0.91
CA GLU A 148 3.07 -6.49 -0.06
C GLU A 148 1.86 -5.63 0.31
N PRO A 149 0.99 -5.27 -0.67
CA PRO A 149 -0.26 -4.59 -0.36
C PRO A 149 -1.08 -5.41 0.64
N ILE A 150 -1.57 -4.75 1.71
CA ILE A 150 -2.45 -5.37 2.70
C ILE A 150 -3.88 -5.51 2.16
N ALA A 151 -4.28 -4.67 1.21
CA ALA A 151 -5.61 -4.72 0.63
C ALA A 151 -5.65 -4.02 -0.74
N VAL A 152 -6.68 -4.34 -1.51
CA VAL A 152 -7.05 -3.60 -2.72
C VAL A 152 -8.52 -3.21 -2.63
N THR A 153 -8.83 -1.94 -2.85
CA THR A 153 -10.20 -1.46 -2.98
C THR A 153 -10.47 -1.04 -4.42
N GLN A 154 -11.73 -1.17 -4.85
CA GLN A 154 -12.15 -0.81 -6.20
C GLN A 154 -13.37 0.11 -6.13
N ARG A 155 -13.41 1.15 -6.98
CA ARG A 155 -14.56 2.04 -7.11
C ARG A 155 -14.72 2.57 -8.51
N ILE A 156 -15.93 2.91 -8.91
CA ILE A 156 -16.15 3.78 -10.08
C ILE A 156 -16.15 5.22 -9.56
N ASN A 157 -15.27 6.07 -10.10
CA ASN A 157 -15.19 7.46 -9.68
C ASN A 157 -16.21 8.35 -10.43
N SER A 158 -16.26 9.64 -10.09
CA SER A 158 -17.19 10.60 -10.71
C SER A 158 -16.98 10.81 -12.21
N SER A 159 -15.82 10.44 -12.75
CA SER A 159 -15.51 10.46 -14.18
C SER A 159 -15.78 9.13 -14.88
N ASN A 160 -16.46 8.18 -14.20
CA ASN A 160 -16.79 6.85 -14.72
C ASN A 160 -15.57 5.95 -15.04
N HIS A 161 -14.41 6.22 -14.43
CA HIS A 161 -13.26 5.33 -14.50
C HIS A 161 -13.25 4.38 -13.30
N LEU A 162 -12.80 3.14 -13.52
CA LEU A 162 -12.49 2.22 -12.44
C LEU A 162 -11.22 2.69 -11.73
N GLU A 163 -11.29 2.98 -10.45
CA GLU A 163 -10.12 3.25 -9.63
C GLU A 163 -9.85 2.05 -8.73
N GLN A 164 -8.64 1.52 -8.83
CA GLN A 164 -8.12 0.47 -7.95
C GLN A 164 -7.08 1.09 -7.04
N THR A 165 -7.33 1.07 -5.73
CA THR A 165 -6.36 1.54 -4.73
C THR A 165 -5.68 0.35 -4.08
N PHE A 166 -4.36 0.27 -4.19
CA PHE A 166 -3.50 -0.67 -3.45
C PHE A 166 -3.09 -0.03 -2.13
N TRP A 167 -3.43 -0.68 -1.02
CA TRP A 167 -3.17 -0.19 0.33
C TRP A 167 -1.96 -0.90 0.92
N PHE A 168 -1.05 -0.14 1.52
CA PHE A 168 0.14 -0.65 2.21
C PHE A 168 0.12 -0.27 3.68
N GLY A 169 0.67 -1.13 4.53
CA GLY A 169 0.99 -0.76 5.90
C GLY A 169 2.22 0.15 5.93
N ALA A 170 2.16 1.21 6.73
CA ALA A 170 3.29 2.12 6.95
C ALA A 170 3.38 2.51 8.41
N GLN A 171 4.54 2.96 8.85
CA GLN A 171 4.77 3.43 10.21
C GLN A 171 5.40 4.82 10.24
N ALA A 172 5.03 5.62 11.24
CA ALA A 172 5.68 6.88 11.54
C ALA A 172 5.50 7.27 13.01
N GLU A 173 6.48 7.95 13.58
CA GLU A 173 6.38 8.47 14.95
C GLU A 173 5.59 9.78 14.96
N SER A 174 4.35 9.76 15.45
CA SER A 174 3.49 10.95 15.50
C SER A 174 4.10 12.09 16.32
N SER A 175 4.95 11.77 17.31
CA SER A 175 5.67 12.77 18.11
C SER A 175 6.66 13.62 17.30
N LYS A 176 7.16 13.12 16.17
CA LYS A 176 8.06 13.86 15.26
C LYS A 176 7.30 14.79 14.31
N TYR A 177 6.00 14.53 14.10
CA TYR A 177 5.15 15.23 13.15
C TYR A 177 3.93 15.80 13.87
N PRO A 178 4.07 17.00 14.50
CA PRO A 178 2.98 17.59 15.26
C PRO A 178 1.85 18.03 14.32
N CYS A 179 0.87 17.15 14.13
CA CYS A 179 -0.44 17.50 13.60
C CYS A 179 -1.49 17.45 14.73
N PRO A 180 -2.67 18.06 14.54
CA PRO A 180 -3.70 18.07 15.57
C PRO A 180 -4.12 16.64 15.95
N SER A 181 -4.27 16.39 17.24
CA SER A 181 -5.07 15.26 17.73
C SER A 181 -6.55 15.46 17.38
N TRP A 182 -7.34 14.39 17.48
CA TRP A 182 -8.80 14.46 17.33
C TRP A 182 -9.41 15.58 18.19
N GLU A 183 -9.09 15.64 19.48
CA GLU A 183 -9.64 16.64 20.41
C GLU A 183 -9.25 18.06 20.02
N GLN A 184 -7.99 18.27 19.64
CA GLN A 184 -7.50 19.58 19.17
C GLN A 184 -8.18 20.01 17.87
N PHE A 185 -8.34 19.07 16.93
CA PHE A 185 -9.07 19.31 15.69
C PHE A 185 -10.52 19.72 15.97
N GLN A 186 -11.20 18.99 16.87
CA GLN A 186 -12.59 19.26 17.22
C GLN A 186 -12.79 20.66 17.82
N LEU A 187 -11.81 21.18 18.58
CA LEU A 187 -11.86 22.54 19.14
C LEU A 187 -11.65 23.65 18.07
N HIS A 188 -11.08 23.33 16.92
CA HIS A 188 -10.66 24.29 15.90
C HIS A 188 -11.31 24.05 14.54
N GLN A 189 -12.54 23.56 14.50
CA GLN A 189 -13.29 23.31 13.26
C GLN A 189 -13.66 24.59 12.51
N ASN A 190 -13.72 25.74 13.20
CA ASN A 190 -14.15 27.00 12.61
C ASN A 190 -13.21 27.44 11.47
N GLY A 191 -13.80 27.84 10.35
CA GLY A 191 -13.08 28.33 9.18
C GLY A 191 -14.03 28.66 8.03
N SER A 192 -13.69 29.67 7.24
CA SER A 192 -14.47 30.06 6.06
C SER A 192 -13.90 29.49 4.76
N VAL A 193 -12.87 28.66 4.84
CA VAL A 193 -12.12 28.14 3.69
C VAL A 193 -12.04 26.63 3.79
N GLU A 194 -12.27 25.96 2.65
CA GLU A 194 -12.05 24.52 2.52
C GLU A 194 -10.58 24.19 2.76
N ARG A 195 -10.33 23.19 3.61
CA ARG A 195 -8.96 22.76 3.93
C ARG A 195 -8.91 21.27 4.15
N THR A 196 -7.76 20.70 3.86
CA THR A 196 -7.45 19.28 4.07
C THR A 196 -6.28 19.19 5.03
N LEU A 197 -6.39 18.41 6.09
CA LEU A 197 -5.42 18.34 7.17
C LEU A 197 -5.17 16.89 7.60
N PRO A 198 -3.93 16.50 7.89
CA PRO A 198 -3.65 15.25 8.60
C PRO A 198 -4.00 15.38 10.08
N ILE A 199 -4.54 14.31 10.67
CA ILE A 199 -4.77 14.18 12.11
C ILE A 199 -4.38 12.78 12.58
N TRP A 200 -3.83 12.68 13.79
CA TRP A 200 -3.59 11.41 14.46
C TRP A 200 -4.79 11.07 15.36
N VAL A 201 -5.32 9.86 15.21
CA VAL A 201 -6.53 9.40 15.91
C VAL A 201 -6.31 7.99 16.48
N THR A 202 -7.13 7.58 17.46
CA THR A 202 -7.16 6.18 17.87
C THR A 202 -7.83 5.32 16.81
N TRP A 203 -7.67 4.00 16.90
CA TRP A 203 -8.32 3.05 16.02
C TRP A 203 -9.85 3.23 15.99
N GLU A 204 -10.49 3.32 17.16
CA GLU A 204 -11.96 3.46 17.25
C GLU A 204 -12.41 4.72 16.53
N ARG A 205 -11.69 5.82 16.72
CA ARG A 205 -12.00 7.10 16.06
C ARG A 205 -11.84 7.01 14.56
N ALA A 206 -10.81 6.34 14.06
CA ALA A 206 -10.65 6.14 12.62
C ALA A 206 -11.82 5.33 12.05
N VAL A 207 -12.11 4.15 12.61
CA VAL A 207 -13.17 3.26 12.12
C VAL A 207 -14.55 3.92 12.20
N ASP A 208 -14.84 4.67 13.26
CA ASP A 208 -16.12 5.34 13.44
C ASP A 208 -16.35 6.50 12.45
N ASN A 209 -15.27 7.16 12.00
CA ASN A 209 -15.39 8.43 11.27
C ASN A 209 -14.96 8.37 9.80
N LEU A 210 -14.15 7.39 9.36
CA LEU A 210 -13.79 7.23 7.96
C LEU A 210 -15.06 7.23 7.08
N SER A 211 -15.08 8.09 6.07
CA SER A 211 -16.29 8.35 5.27
C SER A 211 -16.68 7.16 4.39
N ARG A 212 -15.74 6.26 4.09
CA ARG A 212 -15.92 5.12 3.19
C ARG A 212 -15.83 3.81 3.97
N GLU A 213 -16.78 2.91 3.75
CA GLU A 213 -16.77 1.60 4.41
C GLU A 213 -15.56 0.75 4.00
N SER A 214 -15.15 0.83 2.73
CA SER A 214 -13.93 0.16 2.26
C SER A 214 -12.69 0.59 3.03
N ASP A 215 -12.57 1.88 3.36
CA ASP A 215 -11.41 2.41 4.08
C ASP A 215 -11.43 1.91 5.54
N LYS A 216 -12.62 1.73 6.13
CA LYS A 216 -12.77 1.10 7.45
C LYS A 216 -12.40 -0.37 7.44
N ASP A 217 -12.78 -1.11 6.40
CA ASP A 217 -12.41 -2.53 6.27
C ASP A 217 -10.89 -2.69 6.16
N VAL A 218 -10.23 -1.82 5.38
CA VAL A 218 -8.77 -1.77 5.28
C VAL A 218 -8.14 -1.39 6.64
N MET A 219 -8.70 -0.42 7.36
CA MET A 219 -8.25 -0.03 8.70
C MET A 219 -8.37 -1.17 9.72
N ARG A 220 -9.50 -1.89 9.73
CA ARG A 220 -9.71 -3.06 10.61
C ARG A 220 -8.69 -4.15 10.32
N TYR A 221 -8.46 -4.48 9.05
CA TYR A 221 -7.47 -5.47 8.68
C TYR A 221 -6.04 -5.07 9.06
N MET A 222 -5.70 -3.78 8.92
CA MET A 222 -4.42 -3.27 9.40
C MET A 222 -4.25 -3.46 10.91
N ASP A 223 -5.28 -3.14 11.70
CA ASP A 223 -5.24 -3.29 13.15
C ASP A 223 -5.02 -4.75 13.58
N ASP A 224 -5.68 -5.69 12.91
CA ASP A 224 -5.46 -7.13 13.10
C ASP A 224 -3.99 -7.52 12.81
N LEU A 225 -3.40 -7.01 11.71
CA LEU A 225 -2.01 -7.27 11.35
C LEU A 225 -1.02 -6.69 12.38
N VAL A 226 -1.27 -5.48 12.87
CA VAL A 226 -0.43 -4.84 13.91
C VAL A 226 -0.51 -5.62 15.22
N ALA A 227 -1.70 -6.06 15.62
CA ALA A 227 -1.90 -6.86 16.82
C ALA A 227 -1.14 -8.20 16.75
N ILE A 228 -1.16 -8.88 15.60
CA ILE A 228 -0.39 -10.11 15.39
C ILE A 228 1.11 -9.81 15.45
N ASN A 229 1.58 -8.77 14.77
CA ASN A 229 3.00 -8.42 14.71
C ASN A 229 3.59 -8.11 16.10
N ASN A 230 2.82 -7.42 16.95
CA ASN A 230 3.22 -7.12 18.34
C ASN A 230 3.24 -8.33 19.27
N VAL A 231 2.56 -9.42 18.92
CA VAL A 231 2.62 -10.70 19.67
C VAL A 231 3.83 -11.54 19.27
N VAL A 232 4.37 -11.34 18.06
CA VAL A 232 5.49 -12.11 17.51
C VAL A 232 6.86 -11.49 17.84
N MET A 233 6.91 -10.22 18.24
CA MET A 233 8.12 -9.52 18.72
C MET A 233 8.34 -9.65 20.23
#